data_AF-A0A813SKH8-F1
#
_entry.id   AF-A0A813SKH8-F1
#
_cell.length_a   1.000
_cell.length_b   1.000
_cell.length_c   1.000
_cell.angle_alpha   90.00
_cell.angle_beta   90.00
_cell.angle_gamma   90.00
#
_symmetry.space_group_name_H-M   'P 1'
#
loop_
_entity.id
_entity.type
_entity.pdbx_description
1 polymer ?
#
loop_
_entity_poly.entity_id
_entity_poly.type
_entity_poly.pdbx_seq_one_letter_code
_entity_poly.pdbx_strand_id
1 'polypeptide(L)'
;MNQQELISIKQQHHTTLSMISADFLYHSGIKHAMNKTLHEELGIQHIIDVSDCKLDQDILDRCHVLWVNIEDVTYFDIAEYFKMTNEFLQSCETKGEKVLVHCQMGVSRSSSIVLD
;
A
#
# COMPACT_ATOMS: atom_id res chain seq x y z
N MET A 1 30.58 -10.47 -2.26
CA MET A 1 29.15 -10.38 -1.90
C MET A 1 28.78 -11.65 -1.14
N ASN A 2 28.38 -11.52 0.13
CA ASN A 2 28.16 -12.64 1.04
C ASN A 2 26.74 -13.23 0.89
N GLN A 3 26.49 -14.41 1.48
CA GLN A 3 25.17 -15.06 1.37
C GLN A 3 24.03 -14.25 2.03
N GLN A 4 24.32 -13.43 3.03
CA GLN A 4 23.33 -12.52 3.63
C GLN A 4 22.96 -11.38 2.66
N GLU A 5 23.92 -10.82 1.93
CA GLU A 5 23.68 -9.82 0.87
C GLU A 5 22.87 -10.44 -0.28
N LEU A 6 23.13 -11.69 -0.66
CA LEU A 6 22.36 -12.41 -1.68
C LEU A 6 20.92 -12.71 -1.23
N ILE A 7 20.69 -12.99 0.06
CA ILE A 7 19.35 -13.18 0.64
C ILE A 7 18.60 -11.85 0.68
N SER A 8 19.25 -10.75 1.08
CA SER A 8 18.65 -9.41 1.03
C SER A 8 18.34 -8.96 -0.40
N ILE A 9 19.20 -9.29 -1.37
CA ILE A 9 18.95 -9.02 -2.80
C ILE A 9 17.75 -9.85 -3.29
N LYS A 10 17.66 -11.14 -2.95
CA LYS A 10 16.52 -11.98 -3.33
C LYS A 10 15.20 -11.56 -2.68
N GLN A 11 15.23 -11.05 -1.45
CA GLN A 11 14.05 -10.47 -0.79
C GLN A 11 13.65 -9.09 -1.37
N GLN A 12 14.57 -8.37 -2.02
CA GLN A 12 14.30 -7.10 -2.69
C GLN A 12 13.66 -7.24 -4.08
N HIS A 13 13.56 -8.45 -4.64
CA HIS A 13 13.16 -8.69 -6.04
C HIS A 13 11.72 -9.17 -6.28
N HIS A 14 10.80 -9.07 -5.30
CA HIS A 14 9.40 -9.46 -5.50
C HIS A 14 8.39 -8.49 -4.88
N THR A 15 8.58 -7.18 -5.03
CA THR A 15 7.50 -6.21 -4.78
C THR A 15 7.06 -5.63 -6.10
N THR A 16 6.03 -6.22 -6.70
CA THR A 16 5.42 -5.74 -7.95
C THR A 16 4.15 -4.97 -7.61
N LEU A 17 4.01 -3.76 -8.16
CA LEU A 17 2.70 -3.13 -8.25
C LEU A 17 1.74 -4.08 -8.97
N SER A 18 0.61 -4.38 -8.34
CA SER A 18 -0.42 -5.26 -8.88
C SER A 18 -1.74 -4.51 -8.98
N MET A 19 -2.38 -4.60 -10.13
CA MET A 19 -3.75 -4.13 -10.33
C MET A 19 -4.70 -5.22 -9.84
N ILE A 20 -5.47 -4.94 -8.81
CA ILE A 20 -6.39 -5.90 -8.19
C ILE A 20 -7.78 -5.78 -8.82
N SER A 21 -8.22 -4.54 -9.05
CA SER A 21 -9.40 -4.22 -9.84
C SER A 21 -8.98 -3.32 -10.99
N ALA A 22 -9.47 -3.62 -12.20
CA ALA A 22 -9.05 -2.96 -13.43
C ALA A 22 -9.26 -1.44 -13.40
N ASP A 23 -10.20 -0.97 -12.57
CA ASP A 23 -10.69 0.39 -12.62
C ASP A 23 -10.15 1.27 -11.49
N PHE A 24 -9.93 0.73 -10.28
CA PHE A 24 -9.68 1.57 -9.11
C PHE A 24 -8.63 1.08 -8.09
N LEU A 25 -8.29 -0.21 -8.02
CA LEU A 25 -7.52 -0.75 -6.89
C LEU A 25 -6.16 -1.30 -7.28
N TYR A 26 -5.11 -0.77 -6.64
CA TYR A 26 -3.73 -1.20 -6.78
C TYR A 26 -3.15 -1.66 -5.44
N HIS A 27 -2.21 -2.61 -5.49
CA HIS A 27 -1.50 -3.15 -4.33
C HIS A 27 0.02 -3.14 -4.55
N SER A 28 0.80 -2.73 -3.55
CA SER A 28 2.27 -2.71 -3.66
C SER A 28 3.03 -2.74 -2.31
N GLY A 29 4.36 -2.76 -2.39
CA GLY A 29 5.24 -2.35 -1.30
C GLY A 29 5.64 -0.86 -1.38
N ILE A 30 6.41 -0.38 -0.40
CA ILE A 30 6.68 1.05 -0.17
C ILE A 30 7.38 1.76 -1.33
N LYS A 31 8.21 1.05 -2.11
CA LYS A 31 8.94 1.64 -3.26
C LYS A 31 8.00 2.29 -4.28
N HIS A 32 6.80 1.75 -4.45
CA HIS A 32 5.81 2.28 -5.40
C HIS A 32 4.99 3.41 -4.77
N ALA A 33 4.70 3.31 -3.46
CA ALA A 33 4.01 4.36 -2.71
C ALA A 33 4.83 5.66 -2.59
N MET A 34 6.16 5.56 -2.66
CA MET A 34 7.06 6.72 -2.72
C MET A 34 7.32 7.20 -4.16
N ASN A 35 6.71 6.58 -5.18
CA ASN A 35 6.96 6.92 -6.57
C ASN A 35 5.88 7.86 -7.10
N LYS A 36 6.14 9.16 -6.98
CA LYS A 36 5.24 10.20 -7.49
C LYS A 36 4.91 10.06 -8.98
N THR A 37 5.90 9.78 -9.84
CA THR A 37 5.68 9.65 -11.28
C THR A 37 4.68 8.52 -11.57
N LEU A 38 4.81 7.39 -10.86
CA LEU A 38 3.89 6.27 -10.98
C LEU A 38 2.46 6.68 -10.58
N HIS A 39 2.30 7.47 -9.51
CA HIS A 39 0.98 7.95 -9.09
C HIS A 39 0.34 8.83 -10.17
N GLU A 40 1.13 9.71 -10.79
CA GLU A 40 0.67 10.57 -11.88
C GLU A 40 0.29 9.77 -13.14
N GLU A 41 1.13 8.80 -13.54
CA GLU A 41 0.89 7.93 -14.69
C GLU A 41 -0.36 7.06 -14.54
N LEU A 42 -0.59 6.54 -13.34
CA LEU A 42 -1.75 5.67 -13.06
C LEU A 42 -3.00 6.45 -12.67
N GLY A 43 -2.88 7.74 -12.32
CA GLY A 43 -3.96 8.56 -11.79
C GLY A 43 -4.37 8.16 -10.37
N ILE A 44 -3.42 7.73 -9.53
CA ILE A 44 -3.66 7.39 -8.12
C ILE A 44 -3.89 8.68 -7.34
N GLN A 45 -5.04 8.76 -6.68
CA GLN A 45 -5.46 9.94 -5.90
C GLN A 45 -5.50 9.65 -4.39
N HIS A 46 -5.56 8.37 -4.03
CA HIS A 46 -5.70 7.92 -2.65
C HIS A 46 -4.70 6.85 -2.30
N ILE A 47 -4.28 6.84 -1.04
CA ILE A 47 -3.37 5.82 -0.52
C ILE A 47 -3.92 5.30 0.81
N ILE A 48 -3.96 3.98 0.96
CA ILE A 48 -4.05 3.33 2.27
C ILE A 48 -2.66 2.87 2.63
N ASP A 49 -2.04 3.56 3.58
CA ASP A 49 -0.73 3.24 4.14
C ASP A 49 -0.93 2.42 5.40
N VAL A 50 -0.62 1.12 5.34
CA VAL A 50 -0.61 0.24 6.52
C VAL A 50 0.81 -0.13 6.95
N SER A 51 1.75 0.81 6.78
CA SER A 51 3.12 0.70 7.25
C SER A 51 3.40 1.55 8.49
N ASP A 52 4.55 1.27 9.09
CA ASP A 52 5.14 1.98 10.22
C ASP A 52 6.10 3.10 9.77
N CYS A 53 6.19 3.37 8.46
CA CYS A 53 7.01 4.40 7.88
C CYS A 53 6.14 5.53 7.32
N LYS A 54 6.51 6.78 7.57
CA LYS A 54 5.80 7.92 6.98
C LYS A 54 6.16 8.08 5.51
N LEU A 55 5.14 8.32 4.69
CA LEU A 55 5.33 8.78 3.31
C LEU A 55 5.98 10.17 3.26
N ASP A 56 6.67 10.43 2.15
CA ASP A 56 7.27 11.73 1.87
C ASP A 56 6.19 12.83 1.75
N GLN A 57 6.54 14.06 2.16
CA GLN A 57 5.59 15.17 2.20
C GLN A 57 4.98 15.48 0.83
N ASP A 58 5.73 15.27 -0.24
CA ASP A 58 5.25 15.51 -1.60
C ASP A 58 4.15 14.53 -2.05
N ILE A 59 4.14 13.31 -1.49
CA ILE A 59 3.07 12.33 -1.65
C ILE A 59 1.86 12.76 -0.82
N LEU A 60 2.08 13.16 0.44
CA LEU A 60 1.01 13.62 1.34
C LEU A 60 0.28 14.86 0.81
N ASP A 61 0.99 15.74 0.09
CA ASP A 61 0.42 16.95 -0.51
C ASP A 61 -0.43 16.65 -1.76
N ARG A 62 -0.30 15.46 -2.36
CA ARG A 62 -0.94 15.10 -3.65
C ARG A 62 -2.03 14.06 -3.50
N CYS A 63 -1.86 13.14 -2.56
CA CYS A 63 -2.76 12.02 -2.35
C CYS A 63 -3.50 12.19 -1.03
N HIS A 64 -4.78 11.83 -1.03
CA HIS A 64 -5.50 11.68 0.23
C HIS A 64 -5.09 10.35 0.87
N VAL A 65 -4.33 10.43 1.96
CA VAL A 65 -3.76 9.25 2.64
C VAL A 65 -4.57 8.88 3.87
N LEU A 66 -5.09 7.66 3.89
CA LEU A 66 -5.53 6.99 5.10
C LEU A 66 -4.33 6.21 5.67
N TRP A 67 -3.72 6.75 6.72
CA TRP A 67 -2.61 6.07 7.41
C TRP A 67 -3.12 5.27 8.60
N VAL A 68 -2.86 3.98 8.60
CA VAL A 68 -3.11 3.06 9.69
C VAL A 68 -1.76 2.51 10.16
N ASN A 69 -1.26 3.04 11.27
CA ASN A 69 0.02 2.60 11.80
C ASN A 69 -0.09 1.18 12.38
N ILE A 70 0.27 0.18 11.58
CA ILE A 70 0.22 -1.25 11.92
C ILE A 70 1.64 -1.80 12.01
N GLU A 71 2.02 -2.25 13.20
CA GLU A 71 3.24 -3.03 13.40
C GLU A 71 3.10 -4.41 12.75
N ASP A 72 4.15 -4.89 12.07
CA ASP A 72 4.15 -6.21 11.41
C ASP A 72 4.46 -7.33 12.41
N VAL A 73 3.57 -7.49 13.39
CA VAL A 73 3.70 -8.42 14.51
C VAL A 73 2.47 -9.29 14.63
N THR A 74 2.66 -10.56 15.01
CA THR A 74 1.59 -11.58 14.98
C THR A 74 0.46 -11.35 15.99
N TYR A 75 0.67 -10.48 16.98
CA TYR A 75 -0.33 -10.15 18.00
C TYR A 75 -1.14 -8.89 17.67
N PHE A 76 -0.83 -8.21 16.57
CA PHE A 76 -1.60 -7.04 16.15
C PHE A 76 -2.88 -7.50 15.46
N ASP A 77 -4.04 -7.08 15.97
CA ASP A 77 -5.32 -7.39 15.35
C ASP A 77 -5.63 -6.40 14.22
N ILE A 78 -5.26 -6.78 13.00
CA ILE A 78 -5.53 -5.98 11.80
C ILE A 78 -7.02 -5.91 11.47
N ALA A 79 -7.84 -6.85 11.97
CA ALA A 79 -9.26 -6.92 11.62
C ALA A 79 -10.06 -5.72 12.18
N GLU A 80 -9.55 -5.07 13.23
CA GLU A 80 -10.14 -3.84 13.77
C GLU A 80 -10.20 -2.70 12.73
N TYR A 81 -9.34 -2.75 11.70
CA TYR A 81 -9.22 -1.69 10.69
C TYR A 81 -9.97 -1.99 9.39
N PHE A 82 -10.38 -3.24 9.17
CA PHE A 82 -11.05 -3.67 7.93
C PHE A 82 -12.28 -2.85 7.60
N LYS A 83 -13.14 -2.59 8.59
CA LYS A 83 -14.32 -1.75 8.39
C LYS A 83 -13.96 -0.36 7.84
N MET A 84 -12.98 0.30 8.46
CA MET A 84 -12.56 1.64 8.07
C MET A 84 -11.91 1.66 6.68
N THR A 85 -11.04 0.69 6.38
CA THR A 85 -10.39 0.61 5.07
C THR A 85 -11.39 0.25 3.97
N ASN A 86 -12.37 -0.61 4.25
CA ASN A 86 -13.41 -0.99 3.29
C ASN A 86 -14.36 0.18 3.01
N GLU A 87 -14.74 0.96 4.02
CA GLU A 87 -15.53 2.18 3.83
C GLU A 87 -14.77 3.21 2.97
N PHE A 88 -13.46 3.34 3.16
CA PHE A 88 -12.61 4.21 2.33
C PHE A 88 -12.55 3.72 0.87
N LEU A 89 -12.28 2.42 0.67
CA LEU A 89 -12.23 1.80 -0.66
C LEU A 89 -13.57 1.93 -1.41
N GLN A 90 -14.69 1.66 -0.74
CA GLN A 90 -16.04 1.78 -1.33
C GLN A 90 -16.36 3.22 -1.72
N SER A 91 -15.95 4.20 -0.92
CA SER A 91 -16.10 5.62 -1.27
C SER A 91 -15.32 5.96 -2.55
N CYS A 92 -14.07 5.51 -2.66
CA CYS A 92 -13.25 5.75 -3.85
C CYS A 92 -13.81 5.03 -5.09
N GLU A 93 -14.22 3.77 -4.94
CA GLU A 93 -14.86 3.00 -6.01
C GLU A 93 -16.12 3.70 -6.55
N THR A 94 -17.00 4.16 -5.65
CA THR A 94 -18.24 4.87 -6.01
C THR A 94 -17.96 6.17 -6.80
N LYS A 95 -16.82 6.82 -6.55
CA LYS A 95 -16.40 8.05 -7.23
C LYS A 95 -15.56 7.80 -8.48
N GLY A 96 -15.18 6.55 -8.76
CA GLY A 96 -14.21 6.23 -9.81
C GLY A 96 -12.80 6.74 -9.52
N GLU A 97 -12.45 6.89 -8.24
CA GLU A 97 -11.14 7.36 -7.80
C GLU A 97 -10.20 6.17 -7.51
N LYS A 98 -8.94 6.28 -7.93
CA LYS A 98 -7.96 5.20 -7.82
C LYS A 98 -7.21 5.23 -6.50
N VAL A 99 -7.07 4.05 -5.90
CA VAL A 99 -6.45 3.82 -4.59
C VAL A 99 -5.25 2.89 -4.71
N LEU A 100 -4.16 3.23 -4.03
CA LEU A 100 -3.04 2.34 -3.77
C LEU A 100 -3.07 1.85 -2.32
N VAL A 101 -3.11 0.54 -2.11
CA VAL A 101 -2.93 -0.07 -0.80
C VAL A 101 -1.50 -0.59 -0.69
N HIS A 102 -0.74 -0.14 0.30
CA HIS A 102 0.64 -0.61 0.49
C HIS A 102 1.00 -0.82 1.96
N CYS A 103 2.05 -1.62 2.16
CA CYS A 103 2.79 -1.67 3.41
C CYS A 103 4.29 -1.57 3.11
N GLN A 104 5.16 -2.02 4.01
CA GLN A 104 6.61 -2.03 3.76
C GLN A 104 6.95 -2.89 2.54
N MET A 105 6.53 -4.16 2.57
CA MET A 105 6.91 -5.17 1.57
C MET A 105 5.77 -5.54 0.61
N GLY A 106 4.52 -5.14 0.86
CA GLY A 106 3.41 -5.52 -0.02
C GLY A 106 3.11 -7.02 0.01
N VAL A 107 3.11 -7.65 1.20
CA VAL A 107 2.96 -9.12 1.35
C VAL A 107 1.98 -9.51 2.45
N SER A 108 2.07 -8.86 3.62
CA SER A 108 1.30 -9.23 4.82
C SER A 108 0.16 -8.22 5.04
N ARG A 109 0.42 -7.15 5.81
CA ARG A 109 -0.54 -6.09 6.18
C ARG A 109 -1.41 -5.60 5.02
N SER A 110 -0.79 -5.15 3.93
CA SER A 110 -1.53 -4.60 2.77
C SER A 110 -2.36 -5.66 2.04
N SER A 111 -1.90 -6.91 1.99
CA SER A 111 -2.64 -7.99 1.36
C SER A 111 -3.85 -8.40 2.22
N SER A 112 -3.73 -8.36 3.55
CA SER A 112 -4.87 -8.56 4.44
C SER A 112 -5.95 -7.50 4.23
N ILE A 113 -5.59 -6.22 4.06
CA ILE A 113 -6.55 -5.15 3.74
C ILE A 113 -7.25 -5.38 2.39
N VAL A 114 -6.53 -5.88 1.40
CA VAL A 114 -7.08 -6.09 0.04
C VAL A 114 -8.01 -7.30 -0.04
N LEU A 115 -7.84 -8.29 0.83
CA LEU A 115 -8.54 -9.58 0.75
C LEU A 115 -9.81 -9.68 1.63
N ASP A 116 -10.02 -8.76 2.58
CA ASP A 116 -11.23 -8.73 3.41
C ASP A 116 -12.44 -8.15 2.64
#